data_AF-N1QBY3-F1
#
_entry.id   AF-N1QBY3-F1
#
_cell.length_a   1.000
_cell.length_b   1.000
_cell.length_c   1.000
_cell.angle_alpha   90.00
_cell.angle_beta   90.00
_cell.angle_gamma   90.00
#
_symmetry.space_group_name_H-M   'P 1'
#
loop_
_entity.id
_entity.type
_entity.pdbx_description
1 polymer ?
#
loop_
_entity_poly.entity_id
_entity_poly.type
_entity_poly.pdbx_seq_one_letter_code
_entity_poly.pdbx_strand_id
1 'polypeptide(L)'
;MSAETGTPNSGKKQLPLPPDMVSPISPLSHLDSLLREEQDKLHQRRNIEHAIVDLEKIQKASPMEVSFAQVRDANTKLQELRATLEEIKLEEREIGIKVARARRKEGDEETGLWIRRVAG
;
A
#
# COMPACT_ATOMS: atom_id res chain seq x y z
N MET A 1 36.14 -7.73 50.04
CA MET A 1 34.97 -7.04 49.47
C MET A 1 35.28 -6.71 48.03
N SER A 2 34.55 -7.32 47.10
CA SER A 2 34.16 -6.82 45.77
C SER A 2 33.48 -7.99 45.04
N ALA A 3 32.25 -7.76 44.63
CA ALA A 3 31.37 -8.74 44.01
C ALA A 3 31.50 -8.65 42.48
N GLU A 4 31.75 -9.78 41.83
CA GLU A 4 31.49 -9.98 40.41
C GLU A 4 30.67 -11.25 40.26
N THR A 5 29.36 -11.11 40.03
CA THR A 5 28.47 -12.21 39.65
C THR A 5 28.64 -12.49 38.17
N GLY A 6 29.53 -13.42 37.83
CA GLY A 6 29.63 -14.00 36.49
C GLY A 6 29.45 -15.51 36.56
N THR A 7 28.38 -16.05 35.94
CA THR A 7 28.25 -17.44 35.47
C THR A 7 26.89 -17.64 34.77
N PRO A 8 26.69 -18.67 33.93
CA PRO A 8 27.38 -18.98 32.68
C PRO A 8 26.38 -19.15 31.50
N ASN A 9 26.92 -19.23 30.29
CA ASN A 9 26.25 -19.52 29.03
C ASN A 9 25.45 -20.85 29.04
N SER A 10 24.12 -20.82 28.80
CA SER A 10 23.37 -21.96 28.25
C SER A 10 22.02 -21.55 27.64
N GLY A 11 21.99 -21.52 26.29
CA GLY A 11 20.89 -22.05 25.48
C GLY A 11 19.48 -21.44 25.58
N LYS A 12 19.26 -20.25 25.00
CA LYS A 12 17.94 -19.87 24.45
C LYS A 12 18.08 -19.07 23.16
N LYS A 13 18.31 -19.78 22.04
CA LYS A 13 17.93 -19.25 20.72
C LYS A 13 16.40 -19.24 20.66
N GLN A 14 15.77 -18.25 21.27
CA GLN A 14 14.33 -18.04 21.08
C GLN A 14 14.14 -17.66 19.61
N LEU A 15 13.37 -18.48 18.90
CA LEU A 15 12.90 -18.16 17.56
C LEU A 15 12.15 -16.81 17.62
N PRO A 16 12.27 -15.94 16.61
CA PRO A 16 11.41 -14.77 16.52
C PRO A 16 9.95 -15.24 16.60
N LEU A 17 9.13 -14.50 17.36
CA LEU A 17 7.71 -14.82 17.49
C LEU A 17 7.10 -14.97 16.09
N PRO A 18 6.24 -15.99 15.86
CA PRO A 18 5.56 -16.15 14.60
C PRO A 18 4.76 -14.87 14.30
N PRO A 19 4.68 -14.44 13.03
CA PRO A 19 4.05 -13.18 12.63
C PRO A 19 2.60 -13.06 13.13
N ASP A 20 1.91 -14.18 13.35
CA ASP A 20 0.55 -14.23 13.88
C ASP A 20 0.43 -13.87 15.37
N MET A 21 1.54 -13.94 16.12
CA MET A 21 1.59 -13.55 17.54
C MET A 21 2.17 -12.16 17.77
N VAL A 22 2.59 -11.47 16.72
CA VAL A 22 2.84 -10.03 16.72
C VAL A 22 1.50 -9.35 16.46
N SER A 23 0.55 -9.48 17.40
CA SER A 23 -0.69 -8.71 17.34
C SER A 23 -0.31 -7.23 17.20
N PRO A 24 -0.83 -6.49 16.20
CA PRO A 24 -0.61 -5.05 16.16
C PRO A 24 -1.11 -4.48 17.48
N ILE A 25 -0.28 -3.66 18.11
CA ILE A 25 -0.47 -3.07 19.44
C ILE A 25 -1.77 -2.22 19.54
N SER A 26 -2.46 -1.99 18.43
CA SER A 26 -3.83 -1.49 18.35
C SER A 26 -4.47 -1.98 17.04
N PRO A 27 -5.77 -2.34 16.99
CA PRO A 27 -6.46 -2.50 15.71
C PRO A 27 -6.32 -1.19 14.92
N LEU A 28 -5.91 -1.27 13.65
CA LEU A 28 -5.81 -0.08 12.80
C LEU A 28 -7.14 0.67 12.80
N SER A 29 -7.09 2.00 12.96
CA SER A 29 -8.28 2.81 12.73
C SER A 29 -8.82 2.56 11.32
N HIS A 30 -10.13 2.66 11.14
CA HIS A 30 -10.73 2.56 9.81
C HIS A 30 -10.10 3.57 8.84
N LEU A 31 -9.78 4.78 9.31
CA LEU A 31 -9.07 5.78 8.53
C LEU A 31 -7.67 5.29 8.12
N ASP A 32 -6.91 4.70 9.06
CA ASP A 32 -5.56 4.18 8.77
C ASP A 32 -5.61 3.05 7.73
N SER A 33 -6.64 2.21 7.76
CA SER A 33 -6.83 1.16 6.76
C SER A 33 -7.06 1.74 5.35
N LEU A 34 -7.89 2.78 5.25
CA LEU A 34 -8.15 3.46 3.98
C LEU A 34 -6.91 4.20 3.45
N LEU A 35 -6.11 4.80 4.34
CA LEU A 35 -4.87 5.48 3.94
C LEU A 35 -3.81 4.50 3.42
N ARG A 36 -3.74 3.28 4.00
CA ARG A 36 -2.88 2.22 3.47
C ARG A 36 -3.34 1.75 2.10
N GLU A 37 -4.66 1.54 1.94
CA GLU A 37 -5.24 1.15 0.66
C GLU A 37 -4.98 2.19 -0.44
N GLU A 38 -5.12 3.49 -0.11
CA GLU A 38 -4.77 4.61 -0.99
C GLU A 38 -3.30 4.55 -1.43
N GLN A 39 -2.38 4.35 -0.47
CA GLN A 39 -0.95 4.26 -0.76
C GLN A 39 -0.60 3.06 -1.66
N ASP A 40 -1.24 1.91 -1.41
CA ASP A 40 -1.03 0.71 -2.22
C ASP A 40 -1.51 0.92 -3.66
N LYS A 41 -2.66 1.59 -3.85
CA LYS A 41 -3.14 1.94 -5.20
C LYS A 41 -2.23 2.93 -5.91
N LEU A 42 -1.71 3.94 -5.22
CA LEU A 42 -0.72 4.87 -5.78
C LEU A 42 0.54 4.15 -6.26
N HIS A 43 1.03 3.18 -5.48
CA HIS A 43 2.15 2.33 -5.89
C HIS A 43 1.80 1.47 -7.11
N GLN A 44 0.60 0.87 -7.11
CA GLN A 44 0.12 0.06 -8.22
C GLN A 44 0.04 0.86 -9.52
N ARG A 45 -0.53 2.08 -9.48
CA ARG A 45 -0.59 3.01 -10.60
C ARG A 45 0.80 3.31 -11.15
N ARG A 46 1.73 3.71 -10.27
CA ARG A 46 3.11 4.04 -10.68
C ARG A 46 3.82 2.85 -11.33
N ASN A 47 3.66 1.66 -10.78
CA ASN A 47 4.27 0.44 -11.32
C ASN A 47 3.74 0.14 -12.73
N ILE A 48 2.43 0.31 -12.96
CA ILE A 48 1.83 0.10 -14.27
C ILE A 48 2.25 1.18 -15.27
N GLU A 49 2.31 2.44 -14.85
CA GLU A 49 2.83 3.53 -15.70
C GLU A 49 4.27 3.26 -16.14
N HIS A 50 5.12 2.79 -15.23
CA HIS A 50 6.48 2.38 -15.55
C HIS A 50 6.51 1.20 -16.55
N ALA A 51 5.69 0.17 -16.32
CA ALA A 51 5.59 -0.97 -17.23
C ALA A 51 5.11 -0.57 -18.64
N ILE A 52 4.16 0.37 -18.73
CA ILE A 52 3.70 0.94 -19.99
C ILE A 52 4.86 1.63 -20.70
N VAL A 53 5.60 2.50 -20.02
CA VAL A 53 6.75 3.21 -20.61
C VAL A 53 7.80 2.23 -21.13
N ASP A 54 8.06 1.14 -20.41
CA ASP A 54 9.03 0.14 -20.83
C ASP A 54 8.57 -0.65 -22.06
N LEU A 55 7.29 -1.05 -22.13
CA LEU A 55 6.74 -1.70 -23.32
C LEU A 55 6.64 -0.76 -24.52
N GLU A 56 6.41 0.53 -24.30
CA GLU A 56 6.42 1.54 -25.37
C GLU A 56 7.81 1.70 -26.00
N LYS A 57 8.90 1.46 -25.25
CA LYS A 57 10.26 1.41 -25.82
C LYS A 57 10.38 0.24 -26.80
N ILE A 58 9.84 -0.93 -26.44
CA ILE A 58 9.84 -2.12 -27.30
C ILE A 58 9.02 -1.88 -28.57
N GLN A 59 7.87 -1.21 -28.45
CA GLN A 59 7.03 -0.84 -29.59
C GLN A 59 7.76 0.08 -30.59
N LYS A 60 8.59 1.01 -30.09
CA LYS A 60 9.31 2.01 -30.89
C LYS A 60 10.72 1.57 -31.32
N ALA A 61 11.18 0.43 -30.82
CA ALA A 61 12.53 -0.07 -31.07
C ALA A 61 12.72 -0.47 -32.53
N SER A 62 13.99 -0.52 -32.95
CA SER A 62 14.32 -0.87 -34.34
C SER A 62 13.95 -2.33 -34.63
N PRO A 63 13.44 -2.67 -35.84
CA PRO A 63 13.18 -4.05 -36.24
C PRO A 63 14.41 -4.98 -36.20
N MET A 64 15.62 -4.41 -36.13
CA MET A 64 16.86 -5.17 -35.97
C MET A 64 17.10 -5.58 -34.50
N GLU A 65 16.52 -4.85 -33.55
CA GLU A 65 16.67 -5.08 -32.11
C GLU A 65 15.56 -5.99 -31.57
N VAL A 66 14.37 -5.93 -32.18
CA VAL A 66 13.18 -6.63 -31.69
C VAL A 66 12.40 -7.24 -32.85
N SER A 67 11.94 -8.48 -32.67
CA SER A 67 11.11 -9.16 -33.67
C SER A 67 9.70 -8.58 -33.73
N PHE A 68 9.05 -8.67 -34.90
CA PHE A 68 7.66 -8.24 -35.07
C PHE A 68 6.68 -8.99 -34.17
N ALA A 69 6.97 -10.25 -33.80
CA ALA A 69 6.15 -11.01 -32.87
C ALA A 69 6.17 -10.34 -31.48
N GLN A 70 7.35 -10.00 -30.97
CA GLN A 70 7.52 -9.29 -29.70
C GLN A 70 6.84 -7.92 -29.71
N VAL A 71 6.88 -7.20 -30.83
CA VAL A 71 6.16 -5.91 -30.96
C VAL A 71 4.65 -6.11 -30.88
N ARG A 72 4.09 -7.17 -31.50
CA ARG A 72 2.66 -7.49 -31.37
C ARG A 72 2.29 -7.86 -29.93
N ASP A 73 3.08 -8.70 -29.28
CA ASP A 73 2.83 -9.11 -27.89
C ASP A 73 2.89 -7.89 -26.95
N ALA A 74 3.86 -6.99 -27.16
CA ALA A 74 3.95 -5.73 -26.44
C ALA A 74 2.73 -4.83 -26.68
N ASN A 75 2.20 -4.77 -27.91
CA ASN A 75 1.00 -3.99 -28.22
C ASN A 75 -0.25 -4.51 -27.50
N THR A 76 -0.47 -5.82 -27.50
CA THR A 76 -1.59 -6.44 -26.77
C THR A 76 -1.49 -6.13 -25.28
N LYS A 77 -0.29 -6.34 -24.70
CA LYS A 77 -0.05 -6.09 -23.28
C LYS A 77 -0.16 -4.61 -22.91
N LEU A 78 0.22 -3.70 -23.81
CA LEU A 78 0.02 -2.26 -23.61
C LEU A 78 -1.46 -1.90 -23.52
N GLN A 79 -2.32 -2.50 -24.36
CA GLN A 79 -3.76 -2.26 -24.29
C GLN A 79 -4.34 -2.76 -22.97
N GLU A 80 -3.95 -3.95 -22.53
CA GLU A 80 -4.37 -4.52 -21.24
C GLU A 80 -3.94 -3.63 -20.08
N LEU A 81 -2.66 -3.24 -20.02
CA LEU A 81 -2.14 -2.39 -18.94
C LEU A 81 -2.80 -1.02 -18.91
N ARG A 82 -3.13 -0.44 -20.07
CA ARG A 82 -3.88 0.82 -20.14
C ARG A 82 -5.30 0.68 -19.61
N ALA A 83 -5.97 -0.43 -19.89
CA ALA A 83 -7.30 -0.70 -19.32
C ALA A 83 -7.22 -0.85 -17.78
N THR A 84 -6.26 -1.63 -17.28
CA THR A 84 -6.03 -1.80 -15.84
C THR A 84 -5.65 -0.49 -15.15
N LEU A 85 -4.89 0.38 -15.82
CA LEU A 85 -4.54 1.70 -15.29
C LEU A 85 -5.77 2.58 -15.06
N GLU A 86 -6.71 2.58 -16.01
CA GLU A 86 -7.96 3.35 -15.87
C GLU A 86 -8.84 2.80 -14.74
N GLU A 87 -8.91 1.47 -14.58
CA GLU A 87 -9.60 0.85 -13.45
C GLU A 87 -8.99 1.28 -12.11
N ILE A 88 -7.67 1.24 -11.97
CA ILE A 88 -6.98 1.66 -10.74
C ILE A 88 -7.23 3.14 -10.44
N LYS A 89 -7.25 4.02 -11.45
CA LYS A 89 -7.59 5.44 -11.23
C LYS A 89 -9.01 5.63 -10.71
N LEU A 90 -9.96 4.81 -11.16
CA LEU A 90 -11.34 4.85 -10.64
C LEU A 90 -11.38 4.40 -9.17
N GLU A 91 -10.66 3.34 -8.83
CA GLU A 91 -10.55 2.85 -7.45
C GLU A 91 -9.85 3.86 -6.54
N GLU A 92 -8.73 4.46 -6.97
CA GLU A 92 -8.04 5.55 -6.26
C GLU A 92 -9.01 6.69 -5.94
N ARG A 93 -9.83 7.10 -6.91
CA ARG A 93 -10.86 8.13 -6.70
C ARG A 93 -11.89 7.70 -5.69
N GLU A 94 -12.35 6.45 -5.73
CA GLU A 94 -13.33 5.93 -4.77
C GLU A 94 -12.77 5.90 -3.34
N ILE A 95 -11.53 5.44 -3.17
CA ILE A 95 -10.84 5.41 -1.89
C ILE A 95 -10.66 6.84 -1.36
N GLY A 96 -10.24 7.78 -2.20
CA GLY A 96 -10.13 9.19 -1.82
C GLY A 96 -11.44 9.78 -1.29
N ILE A 97 -12.59 9.40 -1.88
CA ILE A 97 -13.91 9.78 -1.38
C ILE A 97 -14.18 9.14 0.00
N LYS A 98 -13.84 7.86 0.20
CA LYS A 98 -14.00 7.17 1.48
C LYS A 98 -13.14 7.82 2.58
N VAL A 99 -11.87 8.13 2.28
CA VAL A 99 -10.96 8.85 3.19
C VAL A 99 -11.53 10.21 3.57
N ALA A 100 -12.01 10.99 2.61
CA ALA A 100 -12.60 12.30 2.89
C ALA A 100 -13.86 12.21 3.76
N ARG A 101 -14.68 11.16 3.57
CA ARG A 101 -15.85 10.90 4.42
C ARG A 101 -15.44 10.48 5.83
N ALA A 102 -14.45 9.59 5.96
CA ALA A 102 -13.95 9.13 7.25
C ALA A 102 -13.40 10.29 8.09
N ARG A 103 -12.58 11.17 7.49
CA ARG A 103 -12.06 12.38 8.15
C ARG A 103 -13.16 13.33 8.64
N ARG A 104 -14.23 13.51 7.86
CA ARG A 104 -15.38 14.34 8.29
C ARG A 104 -16.12 13.70 9.47
N LYS A 105 -16.32 12.38 9.43
CA LYS A 105 -17.02 11.66 10.49
C LYS A 105 -16.26 11.73 11.83
N GLU A 106 -14.94 11.57 11.82
CA GLU A 106 -14.13 11.74 13.05
C GLU A 106 -14.25 13.16 13.62
N GLY A 107 -14.26 14.19 12.76
CA GLY A 107 -14.45 15.58 13.18
C GLY A 107 -15.83 15.89 13.79
N ASP A 108 -16.90 15.30 13.24
CA ASP A 108 -18.26 15.45 13.79
C ASP A 108 -18.42 14.73 15.14
N GLU A 109 -17.82 13.55 15.30
CA GLU A 109 -17.83 12.80 16.57
C GLU A 109 -17.06 13.54 17.68
N GLU A 110 -15.90 14.11 17.37
CA GLU A 110 -15.11 14.90 18.31
C GLU A 110 -15.85 16.19 18.73
N THR A 111 -16.42 16.91 17.77
CA THR A 111 -17.16 18.16 18.06
C THR A 111 -18.45 17.90 18.85
N GLY A 112 -19.17 16.82 18.52
CA GLY A 112 -20.40 16.41 19.21
C GLY A 112 -20.16 15.99 20.67
N LEU A 113 -19.02 15.35 20.97
CA LEU A 113 -18.67 14.91 22.33
C LEU A 113 -18.46 16.10 23.29
N TRP A 114 -17.87 17.19 22.81
CA TRP A 114 -17.60 18.37 23.63
C TRP A 114 -18.89 19.14 23.94
N ILE A 115 -19.80 19.26 22.96
CA ILE A 115 -21.10 19.91 23.15
C ILE A 115 -21.94 19.16 24.19
N ARG A 116 -21.90 17.81 24.17
CA ARG A 116 -22.66 16.98 25.12
C ARG A 116 -22.10 16.99 26.54
N ARG A 117 -20.78 17.20 26.69
CA ARG A 117 -20.12 17.32 28.00
C ARG A 117 -20.35 18.68 28.65
N VAL A 118 -20.41 19.76 27.87
CA VAL A 118 -20.58 21.13 28.38
C VAL A 118 -22.05 21.47 28.67
N ALA A 119 -22.99 20.80 28.01
CA ALA A 119 -24.43 20.97 28.24
C ALA A 119 -25.02 20.01 29.30
N GLY A 120 -24.17 19.28 30.03
CA GLY A 120 -24.55 18.38 31.13
C GLY A 120 -24.21 18.97 32.49
#